data_AF-A0A3M2AZC0-F1
#
_entry.id   AF-A0A3M2AZC0-F1
#
_cell.length_a   1.000
_cell.length_b   1.000
_cell.length_c   1.000
_cell.angle_alpha   90.00
_cell.angle_beta   90.00
_cell.angle_gamma   90.00
#
_symmetry.space_group_name_H-M   'P 1'
#
loop_
_entity.id
_entity.type
_entity.pdbx_description
1 polymer ?
#
loop_
_entity_poly.entity_id
_entity_poly.type
_entity_poly.pdbx_seq_one_letter_code
_entity_poly.pdbx_strand_id
1 'polypeptide(L)'
;MGAKVWIPLGFPELGENELVFRETPTGVTLETAASAWFLASPPESFLLRIPNPDGSATVISDVVEWYAWRLFWRSRISFQWYGFGYGYDHLQAFNPDHDHSGQRMRGNIFIWARARYSAPLLPDYNPNSSTNLLGSQVMEMVFRERSGSPTVVVGRARYEVFFPAKGTRHPGNNTDPYTGQRAPNWFYYYWRVVGSPNDVFFTTYNPYQDMGADPLGYYDPATNRIFIRNKKENYEETSIRLFRVGVSQCNNQSMQLIVSANDTLKARGIHAFLTTLYHERGHQWAYNTQFRSCQIPNAFFPIAGSRGRSRDQDLSHSNDPTYTIGDGLDDEWELLNGLCPYSKDTTGLFGYSPYDRLGGDAEVVAEIHAYRHLLQARGLWRHDWSDKGLQFDNPLERFPSFPWTYNSTNGNTPAHSDLLTDLPRPYGCQ
;
A
#
# COMPACT_ATOMS: atom_id res chain seq x y z
N MET A 1 13.03 48.39 -3.52
CA MET A 1 12.88 47.53 -2.33
C MET A 1 12.25 46.23 -2.79
N GLY A 2 13.06 45.17 -2.93
CA GLY A 2 12.59 43.88 -3.46
C GLY A 2 11.75 43.14 -2.42
N ALA A 3 10.58 42.65 -2.83
CA ALA A 3 9.76 41.76 -2.01
C ALA A 3 10.56 40.49 -1.71
N LYS A 4 10.98 40.30 -0.45
CA LYS A 4 11.51 39.01 0.01
C LYS A 4 10.37 37.99 -0.08
N VAL A 5 10.50 37.05 -1.01
CA VAL A 5 9.61 35.91 -1.16
C VAL A 5 9.78 35.05 0.10
N TRP A 6 8.72 34.94 0.90
CA TRP A 6 8.65 34.00 2.02
C TRP A 6 8.37 32.63 1.42
N ILE A 7 9.38 31.75 1.41
CA ILE A 7 9.24 30.38 0.91
C ILE A 7 9.20 29.47 2.14
N PRO A 8 8.03 29.05 2.65
CA PRO A 8 7.99 27.89 3.53
C PRO A 8 8.27 26.66 2.66
N LEU A 9 9.44 26.08 2.90
CA LEU A 9 9.74 24.73 2.45
C LEU A 9 8.90 23.78 3.30
N GLY A 10 7.91 23.15 2.66
CA GLY A 10 7.36 21.86 3.04
C GLY A 10 6.67 21.77 4.40
N PHE A 11 5.46 21.23 4.38
CA PHE A 11 5.03 20.41 5.51
C PHE A 11 6.10 19.35 5.74
N PRO A 12 6.46 19.00 6.99
CA PRO A 12 7.31 17.83 7.18
C PRO A 12 6.61 16.68 6.45
N GLU A 13 7.36 15.96 5.63
CA GLU A 13 6.95 14.69 5.04
C GLU A 13 6.73 13.67 6.17
N LEU A 14 5.69 13.86 6.96
CA LEU A 14 4.99 12.82 7.68
C LEU A 14 3.79 12.51 6.79
N GLY A 15 3.98 11.53 5.91
CA GLY A 15 3.06 10.97 4.92
C GLY A 15 1.76 11.76 4.67
N GLU A 16 1.73 12.53 3.58
CA GLU A 16 0.50 12.90 2.86
C GLU A 16 -0.78 13.16 3.71
N ASN A 17 -0.70 13.96 4.79
CA ASN A 17 -1.84 14.49 5.59
C ASN A 17 -3.19 13.77 5.38
N GLU A 18 -3.38 12.61 5.99
CA GLU A 18 -4.64 11.86 5.85
C GLU A 18 -5.58 12.16 7.02
N LEU A 19 -6.87 12.38 6.73
CA LEU A 19 -7.88 12.61 7.76
C LEU A 19 -8.82 11.42 7.85
N VAL A 20 -8.82 10.75 9.01
CA VAL A 20 -9.65 9.57 9.27
C VAL A 20 -10.90 9.97 10.04
N PHE A 21 -12.06 9.55 9.53
CA PHE A 21 -13.31 9.67 10.25
C PHE A 21 -13.42 8.67 11.40
N ARG A 22 -13.74 9.16 12.59
CA ARG A 22 -14.21 8.34 13.71
C ARG A 22 -15.72 8.47 13.85
N GLU A 23 -16.43 7.36 13.66
CA GLU A 23 -17.86 7.29 13.97
C GLU A 23 -18.08 7.31 15.49
N THR A 24 -19.04 8.11 15.93
CA THR A 24 -19.51 8.20 17.32
C THR A 24 -21.02 7.89 17.36
N PRO A 25 -21.60 7.60 18.53
CA PRO A 25 -23.04 7.37 18.64
C PRO A 25 -23.92 8.55 18.17
N THR A 26 -23.34 9.75 18.02
CA THR A 26 -24.04 11.00 17.69
C THR A 26 -23.61 11.61 16.36
N GLY A 27 -22.75 10.95 15.59
CA GLY A 27 -22.29 11.45 14.29
C GLY A 27 -20.88 10.99 13.96
N VAL A 28 -20.12 11.83 13.25
CA VAL A 28 -18.74 11.54 12.86
C VAL A 28 -17.84 12.71 13.21
N THR A 29 -16.67 12.38 13.77
CA THR A 29 -15.63 13.35 14.11
C THR A 29 -14.37 13.09 13.29
N LEU A 30 -13.84 14.13 12.68
CA LEU A 30 -12.57 14.20 11.99
C LEU A 30 -11.60 14.96 12.90
N GLU A 31 -10.46 14.37 13.26
CA GLU A 31 -9.45 15.03 14.08
C GLU A 31 -8.06 14.86 13.45
N THR A 32 -7.26 15.92 13.40
CA THR A 32 -5.90 15.89 12.85
C THR A 32 -5.00 16.90 13.52
N ALA A 33 -3.70 16.63 13.49
CA ALA A 33 -2.68 17.62 13.78
C ALA A 33 -2.23 18.28 12.47
N ALA A 34 -2.43 19.59 12.34
CA ALA A 34 -1.80 20.39 11.30
C ALA A 34 -0.52 20.99 11.87
N SER A 35 0.59 20.80 11.18
CA SER A 35 1.86 21.41 11.57
C SER A 35 2.59 22.03 10.39
N ALA A 36 3.33 23.10 10.63
CA ALA A 36 4.14 23.79 9.63
C ALA A 36 5.53 24.10 10.18
N TRP A 37 6.52 23.98 9.31
CA TRP A 37 7.86 24.52 9.53
C TRP A 37 7.94 25.91 8.92
N PHE A 38 8.41 26.84 9.72
CA PHE A 38 8.77 28.16 9.25
C PHE A 38 10.30 28.25 9.17
N LEU A 39 10.79 28.09 7.94
CA LEU A 39 12.20 28.21 7.58
C LEU A 39 12.49 29.65 7.14
N ALA A 40 12.46 30.57 8.08
CA ALA A 40 13.03 31.90 7.86
C ALA A 40 13.64 32.45 9.14
N SER A 41 14.81 33.06 9.02
CA SER A 41 15.26 34.05 10.00
C SER A 41 14.20 35.15 10.04
N PRO A 42 13.58 35.48 11.21
CA PRO A 42 12.74 36.66 11.30
C PRO A 42 13.54 37.85 10.74
N PRO A 43 12.97 38.66 9.83
CA PRO A 43 13.74 39.70 9.17
C PRO A 43 14.31 40.65 10.23
N GLU A 44 15.55 41.11 10.05
CA GLU A 44 16.28 41.83 11.11
C GLU A 44 15.56 43.07 11.63
N SER A 45 14.72 43.70 10.80
CA SER A 45 13.86 44.84 11.15
C SER A 45 12.78 44.51 12.18
N PHE A 46 12.60 43.24 12.54
CA PHE A 46 11.55 42.76 13.45
C PHE A 46 12.09 42.16 14.74
N LEU A 47 13.42 42.14 14.93
CA LEU A 47 14.02 41.76 16.21
C LEU A 47 14.05 42.97 17.14
N LEU A 48 13.37 42.89 18.28
CA LEU A 48 13.56 43.88 19.34
C LEU A 48 14.95 43.67 19.93
N ARG A 49 15.86 44.59 19.61
CA ARG A 49 17.24 44.60 20.12
C ARG A 49 17.31 45.62 21.25
N ILE A 50 17.50 45.15 22.47
CA ILE A 50 17.82 46.01 23.60
C ILE A 50 19.35 46.11 23.67
N PRO A 51 19.95 47.27 23.36
CA PRO A 51 21.39 47.45 23.48
C PRO A 51 21.79 47.37 24.96
N ASN A 52 22.81 46.57 25.23
CA ASN A 52 23.42 46.45 26.55
C ASN A 52 24.57 47.47 26.68
N PRO A 53 24.95 47.87 27.92
CA PRO A 53 26.01 48.85 28.15
C PRO A 53 27.39 48.47 27.60
N ASP A 54 27.63 47.17 27.38
CA ASP A 54 28.88 46.61 26.84
C ASP A 54 28.94 46.59 25.30
N GLY A 55 27.91 47.11 24.62
CA GLY A 55 27.81 47.11 23.16
C GLY A 55 27.23 45.83 22.57
N SER A 56 26.90 44.83 23.38
CA SER A 56 26.10 43.67 22.95
C SER A 56 24.61 44.04 22.85
N ALA A 57 23.78 43.17 22.27
CA ALA A 57 22.33 43.38 22.20
C ALA A 57 21.57 42.15 22.68
N THR A 58 20.62 42.36 23.59
CA THR A 58 19.65 41.35 24.01
C THR A 58 18.53 41.29 22.96
N VAL A 59 18.36 40.13 22.32
CA VAL A 59 17.29 39.88 21.35
C VAL A 59 16.13 39.21 22.07
N ILE A 60 14.97 39.88 22.15
CA ILE A 60 13.77 39.33 22.81
C ILE A 60 12.96 38.49 21.82
N SER A 61 12.67 37.24 22.19
CA SER A 61 11.94 36.23 21.39
C SER A 61 10.42 36.42 21.30
N ASP A 62 9.85 37.38 22.03
CA ASP A 62 8.39 37.66 22.11
C ASP A 62 7.71 37.93 20.74
N VAL A 63 8.51 38.18 19.69
CA VAL A 63 7.99 38.44 18.34
C VAL A 63 7.60 37.14 17.60
N VAL A 64 8.16 35.99 17.99
CA VAL A 64 7.76 34.68 17.41
C VAL A 64 6.37 34.29 17.87
N GLU A 65 6.07 34.48 19.15
CA GLU A 65 4.73 34.30 19.69
C GLU A 65 3.73 35.22 18.95
N TRP A 66 4.10 36.49 18.78
CA TRP A 66 3.31 37.46 18.02
C TRP A 66 3.03 37.03 16.57
N TYR A 67 3.99 36.38 15.90
CA TYR A 67 3.83 35.83 14.55
C TYR A 67 2.97 34.57 14.53
N ALA A 68 3.20 33.65 15.47
CA ALA A 68 2.45 32.41 15.60
C ALA A 68 0.94 32.68 15.82
N TRP A 69 0.60 33.67 16.65
CA TRP A 69 -0.80 34.09 16.86
C TRP A 69 -1.50 34.71 15.63
N ARG A 70 -0.73 35.10 14.61
CA ARG A 70 -1.23 35.69 13.34
C ARG A 70 -1.27 34.71 12.19
N LEU A 71 -0.72 33.53 12.39
CA LEU A 71 -0.83 32.41 11.48
C LEU A 71 -2.06 31.59 11.86
N PHE A 72 -2.90 31.34 10.87
CA PHE A 72 -4.05 30.47 11.06
C PHE A 72 -4.29 29.63 9.82
N TRP A 73 -4.98 28.54 10.05
CA TRP A 73 -5.29 27.55 9.04
C TRP A 73 -6.62 27.86 8.40
N ARG A 74 -6.65 27.82 7.07
CA ARG A 74 -7.87 27.91 6.27
C ARG A 74 -8.05 26.62 5.50
N SER A 75 -9.25 26.05 5.58
CA SER A 75 -9.68 24.91 4.76
C SER A 75 -11.12 25.13 4.28
N ARG A 76 -11.52 24.39 3.23
CA ARG A 76 -12.91 24.28 2.80
C ARG A 76 -13.77 23.55 3.83
N ILE A 77 -13.18 22.62 4.58
CA ILE A 77 -13.83 22.02 5.75
C ILE A 77 -13.72 23.01 6.91
N SER A 78 -14.86 23.33 7.53
CA SER A 78 -14.95 24.24 8.67
C SER A 78 -14.41 23.60 9.96
N PHE A 79 -13.10 23.35 10.02
CA PHE A 79 -12.44 22.86 11.22
C PHE A 79 -12.54 23.86 12.36
N GLN A 80 -12.83 23.35 13.55
CA GLN A 80 -12.54 24.00 14.81
C GLN A 80 -11.09 23.73 15.17
N TRP A 81 -10.32 24.80 15.35
CA TRP A 81 -8.90 24.71 15.66
C TRP A 81 -8.65 24.91 17.15
N TYR A 82 -7.78 24.09 17.74
CA TYR A 82 -7.45 24.12 19.16
C TYR A 82 -6.05 23.55 19.41
N GLY A 83 -5.56 23.66 20.65
CA GLY A 83 -4.24 23.12 21.03
C GLY A 83 -3.10 23.75 20.23
N PHE A 84 -3.22 25.05 19.93
CA PHE A 84 -2.21 25.82 19.25
C PHE A 84 -0.92 25.87 20.08
N GLY A 85 0.21 25.63 19.42
CA GLY A 85 1.52 25.80 20.03
C GLY A 85 2.59 26.12 18.99
N TYR A 86 3.72 26.59 19.49
CA TYR A 86 4.91 26.86 18.70
C TYR A 86 6.15 26.43 19.49
N GLY A 87 7.22 26.11 18.77
CA GLY A 87 8.48 25.62 19.32
C GLY A 87 9.66 25.95 18.42
N TYR A 88 10.86 25.71 18.93
CA TYR A 88 12.11 25.93 18.22
C TYR A 88 12.83 24.60 18.01
N ASP A 89 13.35 24.40 16.81
CA ASP A 89 14.28 23.32 16.53
C ASP A 89 15.68 23.73 16.96
N HIS A 90 16.22 23.01 17.94
CA HIS A 90 17.57 23.21 18.45
C HIS A 90 18.60 22.30 17.74
N LEU A 91 18.21 21.46 16.76
CA LEU A 91 19.05 20.39 16.23
C LEU A 91 20.17 20.83 15.27
N GLN A 92 20.29 22.11 14.92
CA GLN A 92 21.49 22.62 14.21
C GLN A 92 22.60 23.15 15.14
N ALA A 93 22.43 23.06 16.46
CA ALA A 93 23.38 23.63 17.43
C ALA A 93 24.67 22.80 17.65
N PHE A 94 24.84 21.65 17.00
CA PHE A 94 26.04 20.81 17.17
C PHE A 94 26.53 20.24 15.83
N ASN A 95 27.21 21.07 15.04
CA ASN A 95 28.23 20.58 14.12
C ASN A 95 29.60 20.99 14.69
N PRO A 96 30.37 20.08 15.31
CA PRO A 96 31.62 20.41 15.98
C PRO A 96 32.71 20.97 15.05
N ASP A 97 32.58 20.76 13.74
CA ASP A 97 33.64 21.02 12.77
C ASP A 97 33.56 22.42 12.12
N HIS A 98 32.57 23.25 12.46
CA HIS A 98 32.30 24.50 11.70
C HIS A 98 32.05 25.80 12.49
N ASP A 99 32.10 25.83 13.82
CA ASP A 99 31.73 27.06 14.54
C ASP A 99 32.75 27.51 15.62
N HIS A 100 33.69 28.35 15.18
CA HIS A 100 34.50 29.22 16.06
C HIS A 100 33.97 30.66 16.12
N SER A 101 32.83 30.93 15.48
CA SER A 101 32.11 32.18 15.64
C SER A 101 30.96 31.96 16.60
N GLY A 102 30.90 32.63 17.74
CA GLY A 102 29.79 32.54 18.70
C GLY A 102 28.42 33.03 18.20
N GLN A 103 28.10 32.88 16.92
CA GLN A 103 26.80 33.18 16.34
C GLN A 103 25.87 31.98 16.53
N ARG A 104 25.01 32.04 17.55
CA ARG A 104 23.86 31.14 17.67
C ARG A 104 23.06 31.16 16.36
N MET A 105 23.12 30.08 15.58
CA MET A 105 22.27 29.93 14.41
C MET A 105 20.79 30.02 14.84
N ARG A 106 20.03 30.89 14.17
CA ARG A 106 18.61 31.12 14.44
C ARG A 106 17.84 29.84 14.06
N GLY A 107 17.38 29.09 15.06
CA GLY A 107 16.69 27.80 14.88
C GLY A 107 15.39 27.91 14.09
N ASN A 108 14.98 26.79 13.47
CA ASN A 108 13.73 26.68 12.73
C ASN A 108 12.55 26.82 13.71
N ILE A 109 11.50 27.54 13.31
CA ILE A 109 10.28 27.65 14.14
C ILE A 109 9.29 26.61 13.65
N PHE A 110 8.78 25.80 14.58
CA PHE A 110 7.72 24.83 14.32
C PHE A 110 6.42 25.31 14.95
N ILE A 111 5.33 25.34 14.17
CA ILE A 111 4.00 25.74 14.64
C ILE A 111 3.05 24.57 14.42
N TRP A 112 2.24 24.26 15.42
CA TRP A 112 1.23 23.21 15.32
C TRP A 112 -0.12 23.66 15.86
N ALA A 113 -1.17 23.06 15.32
CA ALA A 113 -2.53 23.17 15.80
C ALA A 113 -3.25 21.84 15.60
N ARG A 114 -4.26 21.56 16.40
CA ARG A 114 -5.20 20.46 16.15
C ARG A 114 -6.45 21.01 15.47
N ALA A 115 -6.93 20.29 14.47
CA ALA A 115 -8.16 20.57 13.77
C ALA A 115 -9.19 19.49 14.13
N ARG A 116 -10.40 19.89 14.49
CA ARG A 116 -11.55 18.99 14.67
C ARG A 116 -12.74 19.45 13.85
N TYR A 117 -13.36 18.53 13.15
CA TYR A 117 -14.64 18.74 12.47
C TYR A 117 -15.61 17.67 12.93
N SER A 118 -16.78 18.09 13.41
CA SER A 118 -17.84 17.18 13.85
C SER A 118 -19.09 17.42 13.02
N ALA A 119 -19.67 16.35 12.49
CA ALA A 119 -20.91 16.40 11.73
C ALA A 119 -21.89 15.32 12.23
N PRO A 120 -23.20 15.61 12.29
CA PRO A 120 -24.21 14.62 12.72
C PRO A 120 -24.34 13.46 11.73
N LEU A 121 -23.95 13.64 10.47
CA LEU A 121 -23.87 12.61 9.44
C LEU A 121 -22.64 12.88 8.56
N LEU A 122 -22.00 11.83 8.04
CA LEU A 122 -21.06 11.97 6.93
C LEU A 122 -21.81 12.61 5.76
N PRO A 123 -21.35 13.74 5.20
CA PRO A 123 -21.94 14.26 3.97
C PRO A 123 -21.88 13.16 2.91
N ASP A 124 -22.95 12.98 2.13
CA ASP A 124 -22.90 12.10 0.97
C ASP A 124 -21.77 12.56 0.06
N TYR A 125 -20.86 11.65 -0.28
CA TYR A 125 -19.86 11.96 -1.28
C TYR A 125 -20.59 12.21 -2.61
N ASN A 126 -20.47 13.42 -3.14
CA ASN A 126 -20.94 13.78 -4.46
C ASN A 126 -19.75 14.28 -5.31
N PRO A 127 -19.25 13.47 -6.27
CA PRO A 127 -18.10 13.87 -7.10
C PRO A 127 -18.43 15.06 -8.01
N ASN A 128 -19.70 15.28 -8.31
CA ASN A 128 -20.19 16.32 -9.22
C ASN A 128 -20.49 17.64 -8.50
N SER A 129 -20.40 17.67 -7.17
CA SER A 129 -20.61 18.89 -6.41
C SER A 129 -19.32 19.70 -6.31
N SER A 130 -19.38 20.99 -6.65
CA SER A 130 -18.33 21.97 -6.35
C SER A 130 -18.07 22.16 -4.85
N THR A 131 -18.94 21.60 -4.00
CA THR A 131 -18.84 21.55 -2.54
C THR A 131 -18.27 20.22 -2.01
N ASN A 132 -17.61 19.40 -2.83
CA ASN A 132 -17.02 18.15 -2.36
C ASN A 132 -15.96 18.40 -1.26
N LEU A 133 -16.31 18.05 -0.03
CA LEU A 133 -15.48 18.18 1.17
C LEU A 133 -14.69 16.90 1.50
N LEU A 134 -14.97 15.79 0.81
CA LEU A 134 -14.53 14.45 1.18
C LEU A 134 -13.69 13.83 0.04
N GLY A 135 -12.48 14.34 -0.15
CA GLY A 135 -11.53 13.94 -1.19
C GLY A 135 -10.25 14.75 -1.07
N SER A 136 -9.42 14.83 -2.12
CA SER A 136 -8.23 15.71 -2.10
C SER A 136 -8.63 17.18 -1.86
N GLN A 137 -8.24 17.70 -0.71
CA GLN A 137 -8.44 19.07 -0.27
C GLN A 137 -7.10 19.82 -0.20
N VAL A 138 -7.20 21.15 -0.06
CA VAL A 138 -6.05 22.01 0.22
C VAL A 138 -6.31 22.73 1.53
N MET A 139 -5.34 22.63 2.44
CA MET A 139 -5.25 23.44 3.63
C MET A 139 -4.22 24.54 3.39
N GLU A 140 -4.60 25.79 3.66
CA GLU A 140 -3.74 26.95 3.46
C GLU A 140 -3.33 27.51 4.81
N MET A 141 -2.03 27.70 5.01
CA MET A 141 -1.51 28.51 6.10
C MET A 141 -1.59 29.97 5.65
N VAL A 142 -2.26 30.78 6.46
CA VAL A 142 -2.59 32.15 6.13
C VAL A 142 -2.01 33.07 7.20
N PHE A 143 -1.33 34.12 6.77
CA PHE A 143 -0.81 35.16 7.63
C PHE A 143 -1.67 36.42 7.53
N ARG A 144 -1.93 37.05 8.68
CA ARG A 144 -2.58 38.36 8.77
C ARG A 144 -1.73 39.30 9.63
N GLU A 145 -1.20 40.35 9.02
CA GLU A 145 -0.34 41.33 9.69
C GLU A 145 -1.05 42.04 10.87
N ARG A 146 -2.31 42.44 10.68
CA ARG A 146 -3.12 43.11 11.71
C ARG A 146 -4.60 42.83 11.55
N SER A 147 -5.38 43.03 12.60
CA SER A 147 -6.84 42.90 12.52
C SER A 147 -7.39 43.77 11.38
N GLY A 148 -8.22 43.19 10.50
CA GLY A 148 -8.76 43.86 9.32
C GLY A 148 -7.83 43.98 8.10
N SER A 149 -6.56 43.53 8.16
CA SER A 149 -5.70 43.52 6.97
C SER A 149 -6.05 42.36 6.03
N PRO A 150 -5.75 42.49 4.72
CA PRO A 150 -5.79 41.36 3.80
C PRO A 150 -4.91 40.22 4.32
N THR A 151 -5.39 39.02 4.08
CA THR A 151 -4.70 37.78 4.41
C THR A 151 -3.76 37.39 3.27
N VAL A 152 -2.56 36.91 3.59
CA VAL A 152 -1.60 36.37 2.61
C VAL A 152 -1.47 34.87 2.83
N VAL A 153 -1.63 34.08 1.77
CA VAL A 153 -1.32 32.64 1.83
C VAL A 153 0.19 32.50 1.89
N VAL A 154 0.68 31.96 3.00
CA VAL A 154 2.10 31.72 3.19
C VAL A 154 2.47 30.29 2.88
N GLY A 155 1.58 29.30 3.08
CA GLY A 155 1.85 27.89 2.77
C GLY A 155 0.60 27.11 2.37
N ARG A 156 0.79 25.94 1.73
CA ARG A 156 -0.29 25.04 1.31
C ARG A 156 0.06 23.58 1.55
N ALA A 157 -0.84 22.83 2.18
CA ALA A 157 -0.82 21.37 2.26
C ALA A 157 -1.96 20.81 1.43
N ARG A 158 -1.69 19.73 0.71
CA ARG A 158 -2.75 18.85 0.22
C ARG A 158 -3.02 17.80 1.28
N TYR A 159 -4.28 17.44 1.45
CA TYR A 159 -4.73 16.40 2.37
C TYR A 159 -5.91 15.66 1.73
N GLU A 160 -6.10 14.38 2.02
CA GLU A 160 -7.27 13.62 1.56
C GLU A 160 -8.05 13.08 2.76
N VAL A 161 -9.38 13.10 2.64
CA VAL A 161 -10.28 12.57 3.67
C VAL A 161 -10.67 11.16 3.30
N PHE A 162 -10.31 10.20 4.15
CA PHE A 162 -10.62 8.79 3.94
C PHE A 162 -11.83 8.36 4.78
N PHE A 163 -12.74 7.62 4.15
CA PHE A 163 -13.81 6.94 4.86
C PHE A 163 -13.27 5.67 5.56
N PRO A 164 -13.87 5.20 6.67
CA PRO A 164 -13.40 4.01 7.37
C PRO A 164 -13.29 2.78 6.44
N ALA A 165 -12.25 1.95 6.60
CA ALA A 165 -11.93 0.85 5.68
C ALA A 165 -13.10 -0.11 5.41
N LYS A 166 -13.85 -0.43 6.47
CA LYS A 166 -14.98 -1.35 6.46
C LYS A 166 -16.31 -0.72 6.02
N GLY A 167 -16.38 0.60 5.86
CA GLY A 167 -17.58 1.30 5.37
C GLY A 167 -17.78 1.11 3.87
N THR A 168 -18.93 1.52 3.33
CA THR A 168 -19.29 1.41 1.89
C THR A 168 -19.70 2.75 1.27
N ARG A 169 -19.35 3.86 1.94
CA ARG A 169 -19.77 5.24 1.61
C ARG A 169 -18.85 5.94 0.59
N HIS A 170 -17.96 5.19 -0.07
CA HIS A 170 -17.00 5.75 -0.99
C HIS A 170 -17.63 6.37 -2.26
N PRO A 171 -16.86 7.19 -3.00
CA PRO A 171 -17.27 7.82 -4.25
C PRO A 171 -17.76 6.93 -5.38
N GLY A 172 -17.11 5.77 -5.50
CA GLY A 172 -17.28 4.89 -6.64
C GLY A 172 -18.66 4.24 -6.70
N ASN A 173 -19.04 3.85 -7.91
CA ASN A 173 -20.18 2.97 -8.15
C ASN A 173 -19.74 1.50 -8.26
N ASN A 174 -18.55 1.16 -7.77
CA ASN A 174 -18.06 -0.22 -7.77
C ASN A 174 -19.00 -1.07 -6.91
N THR A 175 -19.68 -2.00 -7.55
CA THR A 175 -20.59 -2.95 -6.93
C THR A 175 -20.17 -4.36 -7.29
N ASP A 176 -20.45 -5.29 -6.38
CA ASP A 176 -20.38 -6.72 -6.65
C ASP A 176 -21.28 -7.05 -7.86
N PRO A 177 -20.72 -7.62 -8.94
CA PRO A 177 -21.50 -7.91 -10.14
C PRO A 177 -22.54 -9.02 -9.92
N TYR A 178 -22.41 -9.83 -8.88
CA TYR A 178 -23.35 -10.92 -8.60
C TYR A 178 -24.48 -10.49 -7.66
N THR A 179 -24.18 -9.64 -6.67
CA THR A 179 -25.13 -9.28 -5.61
C THR A 179 -25.63 -7.83 -5.67
N GLY A 180 -24.97 -6.97 -6.46
CA GLY A 180 -25.23 -5.53 -6.52
C GLY A 180 -24.79 -4.77 -5.26
N GLN A 181 -24.20 -5.44 -4.27
CA GLN A 181 -23.71 -4.78 -3.05
C GLN A 181 -22.56 -3.82 -3.38
N ARG A 182 -22.58 -2.62 -2.77
CA ARG A 182 -21.47 -1.68 -2.90
C ARG A 182 -20.19 -2.27 -2.32
N ALA A 183 -19.09 -2.04 -3.02
CA ALA A 183 -17.78 -2.40 -2.49
C ALA A 183 -17.50 -1.64 -1.18
N PRO A 184 -16.75 -2.26 -0.26
CA PRO A 184 -16.22 -1.56 0.88
C PRO A 184 -15.16 -0.55 0.43
N ASN A 185 -14.95 0.46 1.27
CA ASN A 185 -14.03 1.55 1.02
C ASN A 185 -12.62 0.99 0.76
N TRP A 186 -12.15 0.02 1.56
CA TRP A 186 -10.81 -0.60 1.41
C TRP A 186 -10.52 -0.97 -0.04
N PHE A 187 -11.49 -1.63 -0.69
CA PHE A 187 -11.34 -2.08 -2.07
C PHE A 187 -11.26 -0.90 -3.02
N TYR A 188 -12.18 0.07 -2.91
CA TYR A 188 -12.23 1.23 -3.80
C TYR A 188 -10.91 2.00 -3.83
N TYR A 189 -10.35 2.31 -2.66
CA TYR A 189 -9.12 3.09 -2.62
C TYR A 189 -7.91 2.27 -3.08
N TYR A 190 -7.79 0.99 -2.73
CA TYR A 190 -6.69 0.15 -3.19
C TYR A 190 -6.74 -0.12 -4.69
N TRP A 191 -7.93 -0.34 -5.24
CA TRP A 191 -8.17 -0.44 -6.66
C TRP A 191 -7.74 0.83 -7.41
N ARG A 192 -7.96 2.03 -6.83
CA ARG A 192 -7.46 3.29 -7.40
C ARG A 192 -5.95 3.42 -7.36
N VAL A 193 -5.31 3.00 -6.27
CA VAL A 193 -3.84 3.05 -6.13
C VAL A 193 -3.16 2.23 -7.23
N VAL A 194 -3.77 1.11 -7.64
CA VAL A 194 -3.27 0.28 -8.74
C VAL A 194 -3.76 0.71 -10.14
N GLY A 195 -4.30 1.93 -10.28
CA GLY A 195 -4.66 2.52 -11.57
C GLY A 195 -6.07 2.21 -12.05
N SER A 196 -6.97 1.74 -11.17
CA SER A 196 -8.37 1.43 -11.49
C SER A 196 -8.54 0.44 -12.66
N PRO A 197 -7.89 -0.73 -12.64
CA PRO A 197 -7.96 -1.69 -13.73
C PRO A 197 -9.40 -2.15 -13.99
N ASN A 198 -9.80 -2.16 -15.26
CA ASN A 198 -11.17 -2.47 -15.71
C ASN A 198 -11.54 -3.96 -15.61
N ASP A 199 -10.56 -4.83 -15.37
CA ASP A 199 -10.71 -6.28 -15.29
C ASP A 199 -10.63 -6.82 -13.85
N VAL A 200 -10.54 -5.93 -12.85
CA VAL A 200 -10.50 -6.31 -11.42
C VAL A 200 -11.78 -5.83 -10.74
N PHE A 201 -12.49 -6.78 -10.11
CA PHE A 201 -13.79 -6.55 -9.50
C PHE A 201 -13.80 -6.96 -8.04
N PHE A 202 -14.60 -6.25 -7.25
CA PHE A 202 -14.96 -6.68 -5.91
C PHE A 202 -16.08 -7.72 -5.99
N THR A 203 -16.07 -8.72 -5.10
CA THR A 203 -17.23 -9.61 -4.95
C THR A 203 -17.38 -10.17 -3.53
N THR A 204 -18.61 -10.54 -3.18
CA THR A 204 -18.94 -11.36 -2.01
C THR A 204 -19.23 -12.81 -2.40
N TYR A 205 -19.44 -13.07 -3.69
CA TYR A 205 -19.72 -14.40 -4.22
C TYR A 205 -18.51 -15.34 -4.07
N ASN A 206 -18.79 -16.59 -3.72
CA ASN A 206 -17.81 -17.67 -3.66
C ASN A 206 -18.17 -18.74 -4.69
N PRO A 207 -17.46 -18.82 -5.84
CA PRO A 207 -17.73 -19.85 -6.84
C PRO A 207 -17.35 -21.27 -6.37
N TYR A 208 -16.63 -21.40 -5.25
CA TYR A 208 -16.11 -22.68 -4.75
C TYR A 208 -16.77 -23.12 -3.43
N GLN A 209 -17.93 -22.55 -3.09
CA GLN A 209 -18.63 -22.87 -1.84
C GLN A 209 -19.02 -24.36 -1.74
N ASP A 210 -19.49 -24.96 -2.84
CA ASP A 210 -19.99 -26.34 -2.86
C ASP A 210 -18.90 -27.39 -2.61
N MET A 211 -17.64 -27.01 -2.84
CA MET A 211 -16.46 -27.86 -2.59
C MET A 211 -15.75 -27.52 -1.27
N GLY A 212 -16.35 -26.67 -0.42
CA GLY A 212 -15.80 -26.28 0.87
C GLY A 212 -14.57 -25.37 0.81
N ALA A 213 -14.30 -24.76 -0.35
CA ALA A 213 -13.22 -23.81 -0.56
C ALA A 213 -13.68 -22.38 -0.28
N ASP A 214 -12.77 -21.54 0.20
CA ASP A 214 -13.07 -20.14 0.51
C ASP A 214 -11.84 -19.25 0.20
N PRO A 215 -11.50 -19.06 -1.09
CA PRO A 215 -10.29 -18.33 -1.47
C PRO A 215 -10.40 -16.81 -1.25
N LEU A 216 -9.27 -16.12 -1.27
CA LEU A 216 -9.18 -14.66 -1.11
C LEU A 216 -9.57 -13.90 -2.38
N GLY A 217 -9.24 -14.46 -3.53
CA GLY A 217 -9.60 -13.98 -4.86
C GLY A 217 -9.86 -15.16 -5.78
N TYR A 218 -10.17 -14.88 -7.03
CA TYR A 218 -10.08 -15.85 -8.11
C TYR A 218 -10.00 -15.15 -9.46
N TYR A 219 -9.26 -15.76 -10.38
CA TYR A 219 -9.28 -15.46 -11.80
C TYR A 219 -10.33 -16.32 -12.52
N ASP A 220 -11.14 -15.69 -13.37
CA ASP A 220 -12.08 -16.37 -14.28
C ASP A 220 -11.54 -16.34 -15.72
N PRO A 221 -11.04 -17.48 -16.24
CA PRO A 221 -10.54 -17.59 -17.61
C PRO A 221 -11.60 -17.33 -18.69
N ALA A 222 -12.89 -17.61 -18.41
CA ALA A 222 -13.94 -17.48 -19.42
C ALA A 222 -14.27 -16.02 -19.73
N THR A 223 -14.18 -15.15 -18.72
CA THR A 223 -14.42 -13.71 -18.88
C THR A 223 -13.13 -12.88 -18.87
N ASN A 224 -11.99 -13.50 -18.60
CA ASN A 224 -10.69 -12.88 -18.38
C ASN A 224 -10.75 -11.76 -17.32
N ARG A 225 -11.37 -12.06 -16.17
CA ARG A 225 -11.58 -11.12 -15.07
C ARG A 225 -11.01 -11.66 -13.77
N ILE A 226 -10.57 -10.75 -12.91
CA ILE A 226 -10.09 -11.04 -11.56
C ILE A 226 -11.13 -10.54 -10.57
N PHE A 227 -11.47 -11.38 -9.61
CA PHE A 227 -12.40 -11.07 -8.54
C PHE A 227 -11.69 -11.12 -7.20
N ILE A 228 -11.72 -10.03 -6.45
CA ILE A 228 -11.18 -9.94 -5.09
C ILE A 228 -12.34 -10.02 -4.11
N ARG A 229 -12.27 -10.97 -3.19
CA ARG A 229 -13.39 -11.25 -2.28
C ARG A 229 -13.41 -10.34 -1.07
N ASN A 230 -14.58 -10.14 -0.46
CA ASN A 230 -14.73 -9.38 0.78
C ASN A 230 -14.20 -10.14 2.00
N LYS A 231 -12.88 -10.23 2.10
CA LYS A 231 -12.15 -10.98 3.11
C LYS A 231 -11.30 -10.03 3.94
N LYS A 232 -11.24 -10.25 5.25
CA LYS A 232 -10.42 -9.45 6.17
C LYS A 232 -8.94 -9.51 5.77
N GLU A 233 -8.52 -10.68 5.32
CA GLU A 233 -7.17 -11.00 4.86
C GLU A 233 -6.75 -10.14 3.67
N ASN A 234 -7.69 -9.69 2.83
CA ASN A 234 -7.39 -8.84 1.67
C ASN A 234 -7.05 -7.39 2.05
N TYR A 235 -7.28 -6.94 3.28
CA TYR A 235 -6.98 -5.55 3.67
C TYR A 235 -6.37 -5.39 5.06
N GLU A 236 -6.24 -6.47 5.84
CA GLU A 236 -5.50 -6.47 7.10
C GLU A 236 -4.17 -7.20 6.94
N GLU A 237 -4.20 -8.51 6.68
CA GLU A 237 -2.99 -9.33 6.66
C GLU A 237 -3.22 -10.63 5.90
N THR A 238 -2.26 -11.00 5.05
CA THR A 238 -2.25 -12.30 4.35
C THR A 238 -0.82 -12.83 4.26
N SER A 239 -0.64 -14.03 3.74
CA SER A 239 0.66 -14.66 3.57
C SER A 239 0.80 -15.24 2.18
N ILE A 240 2.03 -15.19 1.68
CA ILE A 240 2.43 -15.67 0.37
C ILE A 240 3.61 -16.63 0.59
N ARG A 241 3.61 -17.76 -0.12
CA ARG A 241 4.72 -18.72 -0.06
C ARG A 241 5.87 -18.29 -0.97
N LEU A 242 7.10 -18.48 -0.49
CA LEU A 242 8.31 -18.12 -1.24
C LEU A 242 9.08 -19.39 -1.60
N PHE A 243 9.59 -19.41 -2.83
CA PHE A 243 10.14 -20.61 -3.44
C PHE A 243 11.59 -20.44 -3.87
N ARG A 244 12.31 -21.55 -4.00
CA ARG A 244 13.68 -21.63 -4.52
C ARG A 244 13.79 -22.81 -5.47
N VAL A 245 14.79 -22.80 -6.34
CA VAL A 245 15.16 -23.98 -7.12
C VAL A 245 16.27 -24.76 -6.40
N GLY A 246 16.13 -26.07 -6.37
CA GLY A 246 17.15 -27.00 -5.90
C GLY A 246 17.20 -28.26 -6.76
N VAL A 247 18.02 -29.23 -6.34
CA VAL A 247 18.05 -30.57 -6.94
C VAL A 247 17.14 -31.48 -6.11
N SER A 248 16.17 -32.11 -6.75
CA SER A 248 15.28 -33.09 -6.11
C SER A 248 14.85 -34.16 -7.10
N GLN A 249 13.91 -35.02 -6.70
CA GLN A 249 13.34 -36.06 -7.54
C GLN A 249 11.90 -35.73 -7.93
N CYS A 250 11.54 -36.08 -9.16
CA CYS A 250 10.17 -36.10 -9.68
C CYS A 250 9.95 -37.50 -10.28
N ASN A 251 8.93 -38.22 -9.81
CA ASN A 251 8.64 -39.60 -10.23
C ASN A 251 9.89 -40.54 -10.24
N ASN A 252 10.67 -40.52 -9.15
CA ASN A 252 11.94 -41.25 -8.99
C ASN A 252 13.07 -40.88 -9.99
N GLN A 253 12.90 -39.83 -10.78
CA GLN A 253 13.95 -39.28 -11.65
C GLN A 253 14.54 -38.03 -11.00
N SER A 254 15.87 -37.94 -10.96
CA SER A 254 16.54 -36.73 -10.49
C SER A 254 16.36 -35.60 -11.50
N MET A 255 15.80 -34.49 -11.04
CA MET A 255 15.68 -33.26 -11.81
C MET A 255 16.64 -32.21 -11.24
N GLN A 256 17.38 -31.55 -12.13
CA GLN A 256 18.39 -30.55 -11.76
C GLN A 256 17.79 -29.23 -11.26
N LEU A 257 16.50 -29.01 -11.53
CA LEU A 257 15.72 -27.87 -11.09
C LEU A 257 14.39 -28.43 -10.57
N ILE A 258 14.18 -28.37 -9.26
CA ILE A 258 12.88 -28.59 -8.63
C ILE A 258 12.61 -27.40 -7.73
N VAL A 259 11.42 -26.81 -7.91
CA VAL A 259 10.92 -25.74 -7.08
C VAL A 259 10.53 -26.32 -5.72
N SER A 260 11.07 -25.74 -4.65
CA SER A 260 10.70 -26.06 -3.27
C SER A 260 10.24 -24.81 -2.55
N ALA A 261 9.34 -24.97 -1.60
CA ALA A 261 8.96 -23.89 -0.71
C ALA A 261 9.95 -23.76 0.45
N ASN A 262 10.32 -22.53 0.77
CA ASN A 262 11.42 -22.26 1.70
C ASN A 262 11.10 -21.20 2.75
N ASP A 263 10.21 -20.26 2.44
CA ASP A 263 9.85 -19.19 3.36
C ASP A 263 8.42 -18.72 3.11
N THR A 264 7.93 -17.81 3.95
CA THR A 264 6.61 -17.19 3.81
C THR A 264 6.74 -15.71 4.07
N LEU A 265 6.13 -14.90 3.20
CA LEU A 265 6.06 -13.45 3.34
C LEU A 265 4.70 -13.07 3.90
N LYS A 266 4.67 -12.53 5.11
CA LYS A 266 3.44 -12.01 5.73
C LYS A 266 3.25 -10.55 5.35
N ALA A 267 2.28 -10.26 4.50
CA ALA A 267 1.97 -8.93 3.98
C ALA A 267 0.83 -8.27 4.76
N ARG A 268 0.87 -6.94 4.93
CA ARG A 268 -0.13 -6.16 5.69
C ARG A 268 -0.78 -5.06 4.87
N GLY A 269 -2.01 -4.74 5.25
CA GLY A 269 -2.80 -3.64 4.72
C GLY A 269 -2.92 -3.68 3.19
N ILE A 270 -2.52 -2.62 2.49
CA ILE A 270 -2.57 -2.59 1.02
C ILE A 270 -1.70 -3.69 0.39
N HIS A 271 -0.61 -4.10 1.04
CA HIS A 271 0.22 -5.21 0.54
C HIS A 271 -0.48 -6.55 0.64
N ALA A 272 -1.45 -6.70 1.55
CA ALA A 272 -2.29 -7.89 1.59
C ALA A 272 -3.25 -7.93 0.39
N PHE A 273 -3.82 -6.79 0.00
CA PHE A 273 -4.59 -6.66 -1.24
C PHE A 273 -3.74 -6.94 -2.48
N LEU A 274 -2.55 -6.34 -2.55
CA LEU A 274 -1.62 -6.52 -3.67
C LEU A 274 -1.18 -7.98 -3.80
N THR A 275 -1.02 -8.69 -2.69
CA THR A 275 -0.71 -10.13 -2.70
C THR A 275 -1.78 -10.88 -3.47
N THR A 276 -3.04 -10.76 -3.06
CA THR A 276 -4.16 -11.44 -3.73
C THR A 276 -4.28 -10.99 -5.18
N LEU A 277 -4.21 -9.68 -5.45
CA LEU A 277 -4.28 -9.18 -6.83
C LEU A 277 -3.19 -9.76 -7.73
N TYR A 278 -1.93 -9.74 -7.30
CA TYR A 278 -0.82 -10.21 -8.15
C TYR A 278 -0.74 -11.73 -8.25
N HIS A 279 -1.27 -12.44 -7.26
CA HIS A 279 -1.51 -13.88 -7.31
C HIS A 279 -2.51 -14.21 -8.43
N GLU A 280 -3.69 -13.58 -8.44
CA GLU A 280 -4.66 -13.78 -9.51
C GLU A 280 -4.17 -13.30 -10.89
N ARG A 281 -3.34 -12.25 -10.92
CA ARG A 281 -2.64 -11.84 -12.15
C ARG A 281 -1.65 -12.90 -12.64
N GLY A 282 -1.06 -13.70 -11.74
CA GLY A 282 -0.21 -14.83 -12.09
C GLY A 282 -0.98 -15.93 -12.80
N HIS A 283 -2.17 -16.29 -12.30
CA HIS A 283 -3.08 -17.18 -13.02
C HIS A 283 -3.49 -16.60 -14.38
N GLN A 284 -3.89 -15.32 -14.42
CA GLN A 284 -4.23 -14.64 -15.68
C GLN A 284 -3.07 -14.65 -16.67
N TRP A 285 -1.84 -14.42 -16.20
CA TRP A 285 -0.64 -14.46 -17.03
C TRP A 285 -0.42 -15.86 -17.61
N ALA A 286 -0.49 -16.90 -16.79
CA ALA A 286 -0.31 -18.27 -17.24
C ALA A 286 -1.38 -18.69 -18.28
N TYR A 287 -2.64 -18.29 -18.10
CA TYR A 287 -3.71 -18.58 -19.06
C TYR A 287 -3.56 -17.82 -20.39
N ASN A 288 -3.03 -16.59 -20.36
CA ASN A 288 -2.93 -15.75 -21.55
C ASN A 288 -1.59 -15.84 -22.28
N THR A 289 -0.62 -16.57 -21.73
CA THR A 289 0.75 -16.64 -22.27
C THR A 289 0.98 -17.97 -22.97
N GLN A 290 1.74 -17.92 -24.07
CA GLN A 290 2.24 -19.10 -24.77
C GLN A 290 3.75 -19.22 -24.58
N PHE A 291 4.24 -20.46 -24.57
CA PHE A 291 5.67 -20.77 -24.54
C PHE A 291 6.09 -21.47 -25.83
N ARG A 292 7.37 -21.31 -26.21
CA ARG A 292 7.98 -22.02 -27.33
C ARG A 292 8.42 -23.42 -26.90
N SER A 293 7.85 -24.44 -27.54
CA SER A 293 8.21 -25.84 -27.28
C SER A 293 9.67 -26.12 -27.64
N CYS A 294 10.34 -26.86 -26.77
CA CYS A 294 11.66 -27.45 -26.98
C CYS A 294 11.56 -28.82 -27.67
N GLN A 295 10.43 -29.51 -27.51
CA GLN A 295 10.17 -30.83 -28.08
C GLN A 295 9.66 -30.75 -29.51
N ILE A 296 8.87 -29.72 -29.84
CA ILE A 296 8.25 -29.53 -31.15
C ILE A 296 8.78 -28.25 -31.79
N PRO A 297 9.63 -28.35 -32.83
CA PRO A 297 10.23 -27.18 -33.47
C PRO A 297 9.19 -26.17 -33.96
N ASN A 298 9.39 -24.90 -33.60
CA ASN A 298 8.55 -23.76 -34.01
C ASN A 298 7.07 -23.83 -33.57
N ALA A 299 6.74 -24.69 -32.60
CA ALA A 299 5.41 -24.73 -32.02
C ALA A 299 5.31 -23.85 -30.77
N PHE A 300 4.15 -23.22 -30.60
CA PHE A 300 3.79 -22.44 -29.42
C PHE A 300 2.55 -23.05 -28.77
N PHE A 301 2.60 -23.24 -27.46
CA PHE A 301 1.50 -23.82 -26.70
C PHE A 301 1.12 -22.89 -25.55
N PRO A 302 -0.16 -22.82 -25.16
CA PRO A 302 -0.57 -22.08 -23.97
C PRO A 302 0.02 -22.72 -22.71
N ILE A 303 0.52 -21.88 -21.80
CA ILE A 303 1.10 -22.32 -20.53
C ILE A 303 0.03 -22.99 -19.68
N ALA A 304 -1.13 -22.35 -19.48
CA ALA A 304 -2.25 -22.92 -18.74
C ALA A 304 -3.50 -23.14 -19.60
N GLY A 305 -4.37 -24.06 -19.17
CA GLY A 305 -5.59 -24.43 -19.87
C GLY A 305 -6.63 -25.11 -18.98
N SER A 306 -7.57 -25.81 -19.60
CA SER A 306 -8.48 -26.70 -18.87
C SER A 306 -7.69 -27.89 -18.30
N ARG A 307 -7.98 -28.25 -17.05
CA ARG A 307 -7.33 -29.37 -16.36
C ARG A 307 -7.53 -30.69 -17.08
N GLY A 308 -6.49 -31.52 -17.11
CA GLY A 308 -6.50 -32.82 -17.78
C GLY A 308 -6.51 -32.73 -19.29
N ARG A 309 -6.03 -31.61 -19.87
CA ARG A 309 -5.83 -31.48 -21.32
C ARG A 309 -4.73 -32.44 -21.79
N SER A 310 -4.60 -32.62 -23.10
CA SER A 310 -3.67 -33.61 -23.69
C SER A 310 -2.19 -33.45 -23.32
N ARG A 311 -1.78 -32.28 -22.81
CA ARG A 311 -0.42 -31.92 -22.38
C ARG A 311 -0.37 -31.51 -20.91
N ASP A 312 -1.30 -32.03 -20.12
CA ASP A 312 -1.48 -31.82 -18.68
C ASP A 312 -1.89 -33.19 -18.10
N GLN A 313 -0.91 -34.10 -18.01
CA GLN A 313 -1.16 -35.51 -17.72
C GLN A 313 -0.84 -35.90 -16.28
N ASP A 314 -0.84 -34.92 -15.36
CA ASP A 314 -0.64 -35.19 -13.94
C ASP A 314 -1.58 -36.27 -13.43
N LEU A 315 -1.00 -37.24 -12.74
CA LEU A 315 -1.78 -38.29 -12.12
C LEU A 315 -2.56 -37.73 -10.93
N SER A 316 -3.82 -38.17 -10.78
CA SER A 316 -4.60 -37.93 -9.57
C SER A 316 -3.84 -38.46 -8.35
N HIS A 317 -3.83 -37.70 -7.26
CA HIS A 317 -3.18 -38.13 -6.01
C HIS A 317 -3.77 -39.48 -5.55
N SER A 318 -2.90 -40.48 -5.32
CA SER A 318 -3.32 -41.89 -5.13
C SER A 318 -4.28 -42.15 -3.96
N ASN A 319 -4.36 -41.21 -3.03
CA ASN A 319 -5.10 -41.34 -1.77
C ASN A 319 -6.32 -40.42 -1.66
N ASP A 320 -6.68 -39.68 -2.72
CA ASP A 320 -7.84 -38.79 -2.71
C ASP A 320 -8.62 -38.88 -4.05
N PRO A 321 -9.77 -39.56 -4.11
CA PRO A 321 -10.57 -39.67 -5.33
C PRO A 321 -11.26 -38.37 -5.76
N THR A 322 -11.17 -37.30 -4.95
CA THR A 322 -11.63 -35.95 -5.34
C THR A 322 -10.52 -35.11 -6.01
N TYR A 323 -9.29 -35.62 -6.04
CA TYR A 323 -8.19 -35.02 -6.78
C TYR A 323 -8.36 -35.25 -8.28
N THR A 324 -8.75 -34.20 -9.02
CA THR A 324 -8.85 -34.25 -10.49
C THR A 324 -7.49 -34.39 -11.13
N ILE A 325 -7.45 -35.04 -12.29
CA ILE A 325 -6.29 -35.09 -13.20
C ILE A 325 -5.94 -33.66 -13.63
N GLY A 326 -4.64 -33.36 -13.64
CA GLY A 326 -4.08 -32.10 -14.09
C GLY A 326 -4.21 -30.96 -13.09
N ASP A 327 -3.17 -30.13 -13.02
CA ASP A 327 -3.18 -28.83 -12.35
C ASP A 327 -3.60 -27.69 -13.30
N GLY A 328 -3.59 -27.96 -14.62
CA GLY A 328 -3.94 -27.03 -15.68
C GLY A 328 -2.73 -26.40 -16.38
N LEU A 329 -1.50 -26.70 -15.98
CA LEU A 329 -0.26 -26.27 -16.64
C LEU A 329 0.10 -27.19 -17.83
N ASP A 330 1.19 -26.91 -18.54
CA ASP A 330 1.68 -27.77 -19.63
C ASP A 330 2.88 -28.56 -19.13
N ASP A 331 2.83 -29.89 -19.21
CA ASP A 331 3.87 -30.80 -18.72
C ASP A 331 5.28 -30.42 -19.22
N GLU A 332 5.39 -30.00 -20.49
CA GLU A 332 6.68 -29.58 -21.04
C GLU A 332 7.15 -28.26 -20.42
N TRP A 333 6.23 -27.33 -20.22
CA TRP A 333 6.53 -26.04 -19.61
C TRP A 333 6.91 -26.20 -18.14
N GLU A 334 6.23 -27.06 -17.40
CA GLU A 334 6.54 -27.39 -16.02
C GLU A 334 7.96 -27.92 -15.87
N LEU A 335 8.32 -28.91 -16.71
CA LEU A 335 9.67 -29.48 -16.74
C LEU A 335 10.75 -28.42 -16.97
N LEU A 336 10.49 -27.45 -17.85
CA LEU A 336 11.42 -26.35 -18.15
C LEU A 336 11.58 -25.36 -16.99
N ASN A 337 10.61 -25.32 -16.08
CA ASN A 337 10.54 -24.37 -14.98
C ASN A 337 10.73 -25.01 -13.60
N GLY A 338 11.08 -26.30 -13.56
CA GLY A 338 11.38 -27.03 -12.34
C GLY A 338 10.14 -27.45 -11.54
N LEU A 339 9.00 -27.59 -12.22
CA LEU A 339 7.80 -28.22 -11.73
C LEU A 339 7.74 -29.66 -12.28
N CYS A 340 7.09 -30.56 -11.56
CA CYS A 340 7.08 -31.99 -11.79
C CYS A 340 5.88 -32.37 -12.67
N PRO A 341 6.07 -32.66 -13.97
CA PRO A 341 4.97 -32.89 -14.94
C PRO A 341 4.18 -34.20 -14.74
N TYR A 342 4.40 -34.86 -13.61
CA TYR A 342 3.74 -36.10 -13.23
C TYR A 342 3.00 -35.95 -11.89
N SER A 343 3.05 -34.75 -11.31
CA SER A 343 2.61 -34.46 -9.97
C SER A 343 1.98 -33.09 -9.95
N LYS A 344 0.66 -33.09 -9.79
CA LYS A 344 -0.18 -31.90 -9.65
C LYS A 344 0.35 -30.85 -8.66
N ASP A 345 1.03 -31.27 -7.59
CA ASP A 345 1.64 -30.38 -6.59
C ASP A 345 3.06 -30.86 -6.30
N THR A 346 4.03 -30.31 -7.04
CA THR A 346 5.46 -30.57 -6.87
C THR A 346 5.94 -30.30 -5.45
N THR A 347 5.37 -29.30 -4.81
CA THR A 347 5.84 -28.81 -3.49
C THR A 347 5.18 -29.53 -2.32
N GLY A 348 4.06 -30.21 -2.56
CA GLY A 348 3.20 -30.81 -1.55
C GLY A 348 2.52 -29.80 -0.62
N LEU A 349 2.56 -28.50 -0.91
CA LEU A 349 2.07 -27.45 -0.03
C LEU A 349 0.62 -27.04 -0.26
N PHE A 350 0.06 -27.37 -1.42
CA PHE A 350 -1.29 -27.00 -1.82
C PHE A 350 -2.29 -28.14 -1.58
N GLY A 351 -1.89 -29.17 -0.82
CA GLY A 351 -2.74 -30.30 -0.42
C GLY A 351 -3.75 -30.08 0.72
N TYR A 352 -3.75 -28.92 1.40
CA TYR A 352 -4.48 -28.75 2.67
C TYR A 352 -5.86 -28.08 2.56
N SER A 353 -6.09 -27.21 1.56
CA SER A 353 -7.36 -26.53 1.32
C SER A 353 -8.00 -27.05 0.03
N PRO A 354 -9.33 -27.28 -0.04
CA PRO A 354 -9.98 -27.75 -1.28
C PRO A 354 -9.69 -26.86 -2.51
N TYR A 355 -9.47 -25.55 -2.31
CA TYR A 355 -9.13 -24.62 -3.38
C TYR A 355 -7.70 -24.82 -3.88
N ASP A 356 -6.73 -24.80 -2.98
CA ASP A 356 -5.32 -25.02 -3.26
C ASP A 356 -5.10 -26.39 -3.95
N ARG A 357 -5.86 -27.41 -3.53
CA ARG A 357 -5.86 -28.75 -4.15
C ARG A 357 -6.30 -28.74 -5.60
N LEU A 358 -7.10 -27.76 -6.00
CA LEU A 358 -7.49 -27.61 -7.39
C LEU A 358 -6.35 -26.99 -8.20
N GLY A 359 -5.65 -25.99 -7.64
CA GLY A 359 -4.64 -25.20 -8.34
C GLY A 359 -3.28 -25.88 -8.49
N GLY A 360 -2.80 -26.62 -7.49
CA GLY A 360 -1.54 -27.37 -7.62
C GLY A 360 -0.34 -26.47 -7.92
N ASP A 361 0.50 -26.85 -8.90
CA ASP A 361 1.65 -26.04 -9.30
C ASP A 361 1.25 -24.72 -9.96
N ALA A 362 0.02 -24.56 -10.47
CA ALA A 362 -0.49 -23.27 -10.89
C ALA A 362 -0.50 -22.23 -9.74
N GLU A 363 -0.64 -22.66 -8.48
CA GLU A 363 -0.53 -21.79 -7.30
C GLU A 363 0.92 -21.37 -7.05
N VAL A 364 1.89 -22.27 -7.30
CA VAL A 364 3.34 -21.95 -7.22
C VAL A 364 3.67 -20.83 -8.20
N VAL A 365 3.17 -20.94 -9.43
CA VAL A 365 3.35 -19.92 -10.48
C VAL A 365 2.75 -18.58 -10.03
N ALA A 366 1.53 -18.60 -9.50
CA ALA A 366 0.84 -17.42 -9.02
C ALA A 366 1.58 -16.74 -7.85
N GLU A 367 2.10 -17.50 -6.90
CA GLU A 367 2.86 -17.00 -5.74
C GLU A 367 4.22 -16.41 -6.14
N ILE A 368 4.97 -17.05 -7.06
CA ILE A 368 6.23 -16.49 -7.60
C ILE A 368 5.94 -15.17 -8.33
N HIS A 369 4.87 -15.14 -9.13
CA HIS A 369 4.43 -13.94 -9.82
C HIS A 369 4.03 -12.83 -8.85
N ALA A 370 3.30 -13.18 -7.78
CA ALA A 370 2.92 -12.25 -6.71
C ALA A 370 4.15 -11.67 -6.01
N TYR A 371 5.11 -12.51 -5.64
CA TYR A 371 6.33 -12.09 -4.95
C TYR A 371 7.09 -11.03 -5.75
N ARG A 372 7.31 -11.30 -7.04
CA ARG A 372 7.99 -10.38 -7.97
C ARG A 372 7.36 -8.99 -7.96
N HIS A 373 6.04 -8.94 -8.13
CA HIS A 373 5.31 -7.68 -8.27
C HIS A 373 5.18 -6.96 -6.92
N LEU A 374 5.05 -7.69 -5.83
CA LEU A 374 5.11 -7.12 -4.48
C LEU A 374 6.43 -6.38 -4.24
N LEU A 375 7.57 -7.01 -4.56
CA LEU A 375 8.89 -6.36 -4.42
C LEU A 375 8.98 -5.03 -5.19
N GLN A 376 8.41 -4.97 -6.40
CA GLN A 376 8.35 -3.75 -7.22
C GLN A 376 7.38 -2.70 -6.64
N ALA A 377 6.28 -3.16 -6.04
CA ALA A 377 5.24 -2.34 -5.44
C ALA A 377 5.52 -1.94 -3.99
N ARG A 378 6.73 -2.18 -3.46
CA ARG A 378 7.10 -1.89 -2.06
C ARG A 378 6.67 -0.48 -1.64
N GLY A 379 6.89 0.53 -2.49
CA GLY A 379 6.57 1.92 -2.20
C GLY A 379 5.09 2.24 -1.98
N LEU A 380 4.17 1.38 -2.45
CA LEU A 380 2.73 1.61 -2.37
C LEU A 380 2.17 1.53 -0.94
N TRP A 381 2.96 1.06 0.03
CA TRP A 381 2.56 1.07 1.44
C TRP A 381 2.23 2.49 1.94
N ARG A 382 2.78 3.53 1.30
CA ARG A 382 2.50 4.94 1.63
C ARG A 382 1.06 5.35 1.31
N HIS A 383 0.34 4.54 0.55
CA HIS A 383 -1.08 4.71 0.25
C HIS A 383 -1.94 3.71 1.02
N ASP A 384 -1.37 3.03 2.03
CA ASP A 384 -2.08 2.10 2.89
C ASP A 384 -2.81 2.87 3.99
N TRP A 385 -4.12 2.87 3.91
CA TRP A 385 -4.99 3.55 4.85
C TRP A 385 -5.91 2.56 5.59
N SER A 386 -5.64 1.24 5.57
CA SER A 386 -6.44 0.30 6.39
C SER A 386 -6.10 0.37 7.87
N ASP A 387 -6.78 -0.48 8.66
CA ASP A 387 -6.52 -0.72 10.08
C ASP A 387 -5.05 -1.06 10.41
N LYS A 388 -4.27 -1.52 9.42
CA LYS A 388 -2.84 -1.82 9.53
C LYS A 388 -1.93 -0.76 8.90
N GLY A 389 -2.49 0.17 8.15
CA GLY A 389 -1.78 1.29 7.54
C GLY A 389 -1.90 2.57 8.38
N LEU A 390 -1.95 3.70 7.68
CA LEU A 390 -1.90 5.06 8.20
C LEU A 390 -3.14 5.45 9.03
N GLN A 391 -4.21 4.66 9.02
CA GLN A 391 -5.43 4.93 9.79
C GLN A 391 -5.17 5.05 11.30
N PHE A 392 -4.12 4.38 11.80
CA PHE A 392 -3.81 4.26 13.21
C PHE A 392 -2.35 4.67 13.49
N ASP A 393 -1.87 5.76 12.89
CA ASP A 393 -0.49 6.29 13.00
C ASP A 393 0.53 5.62 12.06
N ASN A 394 1.76 6.14 12.03
CA ASN A 394 2.86 5.68 11.19
C ASN A 394 3.08 4.15 11.35
N PRO A 395 2.82 3.34 10.32
CA PRO A 395 2.92 1.89 10.44
C PRO A 395 4.35 1.41 10.67
N LEU A 396 5.38 2.19 10.27
CA LEU A 396 6.79 1.86 10.52
C LEU A 396 7.16 1.89 12.01
N GLU A 397 6.44 2.69 12.82
CA GLU A 397 6.65 2.76 14.27
C GLU A 397 5.88 1.67 15.02
N ARG A 398 4.75 1.25 14.46
CA ARG A 398 3.90 0.19 15.02
C ARG A 398 4.34 -1.22 14.67
N PHE A 399 4.97 -1.38 13.51
CA PHE A 399 5.38 -2.67 12.97
C PHE A 399 6.85 -2.59 12.49
N PRO A 400 7.80 -3.22 13.20
CA PRO A 400 9.22 -3.18 12.85
C PRO A 400 9.56 -3.69 11.44
N SER A 401 8.69 -4.54 10.89
CA SER A 401 8.85 -5.19 9.58
C SER A 401 7.65 -4.88 8.69
N PHE A 402 7.42 -3.59 8.38
CA PHE A 402 6.38 -3.12 7.47
C PHE A 402 6.95 -2.79 6.08
N PRO A 403 6.24 -3.05 4.96
CA PRO A 403 4.88 -3.59 4.87
C PRO A 403 4.74 -5.11 5.03
N TRP A 404 5.86 -5.84 5.10
CA TRP A 404 5.86 -7.29 5.22
C TRP A 404 6.97 -7.84 6.09
N THR A 405 6.75 -9.05 6.60
CA THR A 405 7.67 -9.79 7.46
C THR A 405 7.96 -11.15 6.85
N TYR A 406 9.24 -11.48 6.71
CA TYR A 406 9.69 -12.82 6.34
C TYR A 406 9.64 -13.72 7.56
N ASN A 407 9.00 -14.89 7.43
CA ASN A 407 8.84 -15.82 8.54
C ASN A 407 10.19 -16.38 9.02
N SER A 408 11.13 -16.59 8.09
CA SER A 408 12.48 -17.10 8.38
C SER A 408 13.29 -16.21 9.33
N THR A 409 13.15 -14.88 9.24
CA THR A 409 13.97 -13.92 10.01
C THR A 409 13.16 -13.12 11.03
N ASN A 410 11.83 -13.18 10.97
CA ASN A 410 10.93 -12.20 11.60
C ASN A 410 11.24 -10.73 11.23
N GLY A 411 12.01 -10.53 10.16
CA GLY A 411 12.48 -9.23 9.69
C GLY A 411 11.86 -8.82 8.35
N ASN A 412 12.34 -7.70 7.81
CA ASN A 412 11.98 -7.23 6.47
C ASN A 412 12.97 -7.70 5.38
N THR A 413 13.86 -8.62 5.73
CA THR A 413 14.87 -9.24 4.86
C THR A 413 14.76 -10.76 4.91
N PRO A 414 14.86 -11.47 3.78
CA PRO A 414 14.80 -12.92 3.76
C PRO A 414 16.08 -13.55 4.30
N ALA A 415 15.99 -14.75 4.87
CA ALA A 415 17.16 -15.57 5.19
C ALA A 415 17.84 -16.15 3.94
N HIS A 416 17.13 -16.20 2.82
CA HIS A 416 17.57 -16.78 1.55
C HIS A 416 17.72 -15.69 0.48
N SER A 417 18.88 -15.62 -0.16
CA SER A 417 19.18 -14.62 -1.21
C SER A 417 18.71 -15.02 -2.60
N ASP A 418 18.32 -16.28 -2.78
CA ASP A 418 17.98 -16.93 -4.05
C ASP A 418 16.51 -17.35 -4.12
N LEU A 419 15.63 -16.60 -3.43
CA LEU A 419 14.18 -16.73 -3.59
C LEU A 419 13.77 -16.36 -5.03
N LEU A 420 12.89 -17.16 -5.61
CA LEU A 420 12.43 -17.00 -6.99
C LEU A 420 11.52 -15.78 -7.14
N THR A 421 11.94 -14.84 -7.97
CA THR A 421 11.11 -13.73 -8.46
C THR A 421 10.68 -13.91 -9.92
N ASP A 422 11.12 -14.99 -10.56
CA ASP A 422 10.69 -15.39 -11.90
C ASP A 422 10.92 -16.88 -12.04
N LEU A 423 10.25 -17.48 -13.02
CA LEU A 423 10.48 -18.88 -13.36
C LEU A 423 11.76 -19.00 -14.22
N PRO A 424 12.43 -20.17 -14.25
CA PRO A 424 13.69 -20.34 -15.00
C PRO A 424 13.57 -20.11 -16.52
N ARG A 425 12.47 -20.53 -17.14
CA ARG A 425 12.21 -20.49 -18.60
C ARG A 425 10.74 -20.18 -18.89
N PRO A 426 10.25 -18.99 -18.52
CA PRO A 426 8.81 -18.67 -18.56
C PRO A 426 8.23 -18.71 -19.97
N TYR A 427 9.06 -18.48 -21.01
CA TYR A 427 8.65 -18.47 -22.42
C TYR A 427 9.16 -19.66 -23.23
N GLY A 428 9.71 -20.69 -22.58
CA GLY A 428 10.20 -21.90 -23.24
C GLY A 428 11.61 -21.76 -23.82
N CYS A 429 11.90 -22.49 -24.90
CA CYS A 429 13.22 -22.51 -25.53
C CYS A 429 13.48 -21.28 -26.42
N GLN A 430 14.69 -20.71 -26.32
CA GLN A 430 15.18 -19.65 -27.22
C GLN A 430 15.56 -20.18 -28.60
#